data_AF-A0A318EWJ2-F1
#
_entry.id   AF-A0A318EWJ2-F1
#
_cell.length_a   1.000
_cell.length_b   1.000
_cell.length_c   1.000
_cell.angle_alpha   90.00
_cell.angle_beta   90.00
_cell.angle_gamma   90.00
#
_symmetry.space_group_name_H-M   'P 1'
#
loop_
_entity.id
_entity.type
_entity.pdbx_description
1 polymer ?
#
loop_
_entity_poly.entity_id
_entity_poly.type
_entity_poly.pdbx_seq_one_letter_code
_entity_poly.pdbx_strand_id
1 'polypeptide(L)'
;MKRLIICMITCMMLTGCSTTVDQEVIENVDNPQTDLENTNESEDESTMTAEDEKAASDENLTDTKSSKEISKLESVDVTIETLESQYENQNEIVSHVKIQYPVIKNDTDNESIKEINNFFQESAQALYEENNTYALDNVEAMTEETLINNTVREYYSEYFVMIDIKYNENGLFSVLQNFSESYSAENKNTFSTGYVFDLNSGERLNISDIFIGTQEEAAQIIGQAFLNSDNITENLKNQYKEELMANTQYVEFYLEENNIYFFYNPNMIAPYYEGTFSTSIPLNSESIFKLELNQKD
;
A
#
# COMPACT_ATOMS: atom_id res chain seq x y z
N MET A 1 26.91 -21.53 17.60
CA MET A 1 26.59 -20.12 17.91
C MET A 1 26.68 -19.30 16.63
N LYS A 2 25.62 -19.29 15.81
CA LYS A 2 25.43 -18.31 14.75
C LYS A 2 24.65 -17.15 15.36
N ARG A 3 25.11 -15.93 15.12
CA ARG A 3 24.56 -14.71 15.70
C ARG A 3 23.17 -14.46 15.10
N LEU A 4 22.18 -14.32 15.99
CA LEU A 4 20.85 -13.83 15.69
C LEU A 4 20.98 -12.40 15.15
N ILE A 5 20.78 -12.22 13.85
CA ILE A 5 20.60 -10.89 13.27
C ILE A 5 19.11 -10.60 13.40
N ILE A 6 18.79 -9.67 14.28
CA ILE A 6 17.45 -9.06 14.36
C ILE A 6 17.29 -8.26 13.07
N CYS A 7 16.57 -8.81 12.09
CA CYS A 7 16.12 -8.04 10.94
C CYS A 7 15.04 -7.07 11.43
N MET A 8 15.39 -5.79 11.54
CA MET A 8 14.37 -4.74 11.50
C MET A 8 13.65 -4.86 10.15
N ILE A 9 12.34 -5.10 10.19
CA ILE A 9 11.47 -5.05 9.03
C ILE A 9 11.37 -3.59 8.60
N THR A 10 12.23 -3.19 7.66
CA THR A 10 11.98 -2.03 6.82
C THR A 10 10.94 -2.44 5.79
N CYS A 11 9.73 -1.90 5.89
CA CYS A 11 8.75 -1.88 4.80
C CYS A 11 9.38 -1.19 3.59
N MET A 12 10.02 -1.96 2.71
CA MET A 12 10.34 -1.48 1.37
C MET A 12 9.04 -1.55 0.57
N MET A 13 8.37 -0.41 0.47
CA MET A 13 7.34 -0.22 -0.55
C MET A 13 8.00 -0.41 -1.91
N LEU A 14 7.53 -1.41 -2.67
CA LEU A 14 7.87 -1.56 -4.07
C LEU A 14 7.21 -0.43 -4.86
N THR A 15 7.90 0.70 -4.98
CA THR A 15 7.62 1.69 -6.03
C THR A 15 8.30 1.20 -7.31
N GLY A 16 7.49 0.68 -8.23
CA GLY A 16 7.94 0.30 -9.55
C GLY A 16 8.36 1.51 -10.36
N CYS A 17 9.67 1.78 -10.45
CA CYS A 17 10.26 2.63 -11.47
C CYS A 17 11.22 1.79 -12.31
N SER A 18 10.75 1.41 -13.50
CA SER A 18 11.54 0.82 -14.57
C SER A 18 12.44 1.89 -15.18
N THR A 19 13.75 1.81 -14.94
CA THR A 19 14.76 2.26 -15.92
C THR A 19 16.04 1.45 -15.73
N THR A 20 16.45 0.80 -16.81
CA THR A 20 17.68 0.03 -17.01
C THR A 20 18.94 0.82 -16.65
N VAL A 21 19.84 0.22 -15.88
CA VAL A 21 21.23 0.68 -15.71
C VAL A 21 22.16 -0.47 -16.08
N ASP A 22 22.99 -0.21 -17.09
CA ASP A 22 24.08 -1.07 -17.55
C ASP A 22 25.10 -1.32 -16.44
N GLN A 23 25.65 -2.53 -16.48
CA GLN A 23 26.53 -3.13 -15.50
C GLN A 23 27.99 -2.80 -15.82
N GLU A 24 28.70 -2.06 -14.96
CA GLU A 24 30.18 -2.07 -14.94
C GLU A 24 30.74 -2.22 -13.51
N VAL A 25 31.30 -3.42 -13.31
CA VAL A 25 32.51 -3.83 -12.57
C VAL A 25 32.96 -3.05 -11.32
N ILE A 26 33.02 -3.81 -10.22
CA ILE A 26 33.64 -3.50 -8.92
C ILE A 26 35.17 -3.54 -9.02
N GLU A 27 35.85 -2.50 -8.55
CA GLU A 27 37.17 -2.63 -7.90
C GLU A 27 37.20 -1.87 -6.57
N ASN A 28 37.68 -2.57 -5.53
CA ASN A 28 37.97 -2.06 -4.19
C ASN A 28 39.09 -1.01 -4.23
N VAL A 29 39.08 -0.02 -3.32
CA VAL A 29 40.23 0.39 -2.47
C VAL A 29 39.79 1.48 -1.47
N ASP A 30 40.42 1.41 -0.30
CA ASP A 30 40.43 2.22 0.92
C ASP A 30 40.09 3.73 0.89
N ASN A 31 39.48 4.16 2.00
CA ASN A 31 39.41 5.52 2.54
C ASN A 31 40.84 6.09 2.76
N PRO A 32 41.13 7.37 2.48
CA PRO A 32 40.96 8.40 3.53
C PRO A 32 40.66 9.85 3.05
N GLN A 33 40.08 10.61 4.00
CA GLN A 33 40.30 12.03 4.31
C GLN A 33 39.84 13.17 3.36
N THR A 34 38.93 13.98 3.91
CA THR A 34 38.98 15.46 4.06
C THR A 34 40.08 16.21 3.32
N ASP A 35 39.71 17.15 2.43
CA ASP A 35 39.82 18.59 2.66
C ASP A 35 39.36 19.42 1.44
N LEU A 36 38.52 20.42 1.76
CA LEU A 36 38.50 21.82 1.31
C LEU A 36 38.63 22.26 -0.17
N GLU A 37 37.77 23.24 -0.45
CA GLU A 37 37.88 24.40 -1.35
C GLU A 37 37.58 24.21 -2.84
N ASN A 38 36.46 24.78 -3.33
CA ASN A 38 36.31 26.17 -3.84
C ASN A 38 36.96 26.29 -5.24
N THR A 39 36.24 26.47 -6.35
CA THR A 39 35.82 27.79 -6.84
C THR A 39 35.08 27.69 -8.18
N ASN A 40 34.04 28.52 -8.32
CA ASN A 40 33.66 29.40 -9.44
C ASN A 40 33.64 28.96 -10.92
N GLU A 41 32.43 29.16 -11.48
CA GLU A 41 32.05 30.09 -12.58
C GLU A 41 32.15 29.72 -14.08
N SER A 42 31.20 30.37 -14.79
CA SER A 42 30.95 30.60 -16.22
C SER A 42 30.20 29.49 -16.96
N GLU A 43 28.93 29.65 -17.37
CA GLU A 43 28.29 30.65 -18.27
C GLU A 43 28.85 30.64 -19.71
N ASP A 44 28.04 30.14 -20.65
CA ASP A 44 27.58 30.78 -21.92
C ASP A 44 27.05 29.66 -22.84
N GLU A 45 25.75 29.57 -23.14
CA GLU A 45 24.94 30.39 -24.07
C GLU A 45 25.24 30.14 -25.56
N SER A 46 24.15 29.83 -26.29
CA SER A 46 23.83 30.22 -27.68
C SER A 46 23.39 29.11 -28.68
N THR A 47 22.07 29.12 -28.91
CA THR A 47 21.36 29.26 -30.21
C THR A 47 21.44 28.25 -31.36
N MET A 48 20.26 27.66 -31.63
CA MET A 48 19.44 27.62 -32.87
C MET A 48 20.05 27.39 -34.27
N THR A 49 19.44 26.45 -35.01
CA THR A 49 18.87 26.52 -36.40
C THR A 49 18.41 25.08 -36.76
N ALA A 50 17.15 24.72 -37.06
CA ALA A 50 16.14 25.11 -38.06
C ALA A 50 16.35 24.54 -39.48
N GLU A 51 15.26 23.95 -40.02
CA GLU A 51 14.93 23.58 -41.43
C GLU A 51 15.49 22.24 -41.98
N ASP A 52 14.76 21.39 -42.73
CA ASP A 52 13.39 21.40 -43.27
C ASP A 52 13.00 20.02 -43.86
N GLU A 53 11.68 19.75 -43.95
CA GLU A 53 10.88 18.98 -44.94
C GLU A 53 11.39 17.65 -45.59
N LYS A 54 10.60 16.60 -45.90
CA LYS A 54 9.28 16.59 -46.59
C LYS A 54 8.61 15.20 -46.64
N ALA A 55 7.30 15.22 -46.91
CA ALA A 55 6.28 14.16 -46.92
C ALA A 55 6.35 13.09 -48.04
N ALA A 56 5.71 11.93 -47.81
CA ALA A 56 4.44 11.50 -48.43
C ALA A 56 4.30 9.96 -48.52
N SER A 57 3.18 9.38 -48.04
CA SER A 57 2.25 8.59 -48.87
C SER A 57 1.10 8.02 -48.03
N ASP A 58 -0.11 8.25 -48.55
CA ASP A 58 -1.38 7.65 -48.17
C ASP A 58 -1.38 6.14 -48.34
N GLU A 59 -1.80 5.39 -47.31
CA GLU A 59 -2.53 4.15 -47.52
C GLU A 59 -3.77 4.09 -46.61
N ASN A 60 -4.87 3.79 -47.28
CA ASN A 60 -6.24 3.82 -46.82
C ASN A 60 -6.57 2.43 -46.26
N LEU A 61 -6.60 2.27 -44.94
CA LEU A 61 -7.09 1.05 -44.28
C LEU A 61 -8.37 1.40 -43.51
N THR A 62 -9.49 1.08 -44.15
CA THR A 62 -10.80 0.97 -43.51
C THR A 62 -10.76 -0.18 -42.51
N ASP A 63 -10.45 0.12 -41.25
CA ASP A 63 -10.58 -0.85 -40.18
C ASP A 63 -11.87 -0.59 -39.40
N THR A 64 -12.72 -1.61 -39.42
CA THR A 64 -14.07 -1.59 -38.86
C THR A 64 -13.92 -1.64 -37.34
N LYS A 65 -13.92 -0.47 -36.70
CA LYS A 65 -13.99 -0.33 -35.24
C LYS A 65 -15.33 -0.92 -34.76
N SER A 66 -15.34 -2.21 -34.46
CA SER A 66 -16.35 -2.82 -33.61
C SER A 66 -16.19 -2.24 -32.22
N SER A 67 -16.82 -1.08 -31.97
CA SER A 67 -16.94 -0.52 -30.63
C SER A 67 -17.84 -1.44 -29.82
N LYS A 68 -17.23 -2.40 -29.13
CA LYS A 68 -17.88 -3.10 -28.01
C LYS A 68 -18.18 -2.00 -27.00
N GLU A 69 -19.44 -1.63 -26.85
CA GLU A 69 -19.91 -0.80 -25.73
C GLU A 69 -19.47 -1.51 -24.45
N ILE A 70 -18.41 -1.02 -23.81
CA ILE A 70 -18.02 -1.48 -22.49
C ILE A 70 -19.00 -0.80 -21.55
N SER A 71 -20.03 -1.54 -21.13
CA SER A 71 -20.94 -1.08 -20.09
C SER A 71 -20.13 -0.78 -18.84
N LYS A 72 -20.24 0.45 -18.31
CA LYS A 72 -19.61 0.86 -17.07
C LYS A 72 -20.02 -0.10 -15.95
N LEU A 73 -19.06 -0.67 -15.24
CA LEU A 73 -19.31 -1.49 -14.08
C LEU A 73 -19.73 -0.58 -12.93
N GLU A 74 -20.91 -0.80 -12.36
CA GLU A 74 -21.40 -0.02 -11.21
C GLU A 74 -21.05 -0.71 -9.89
N SER A 75 -21.11 -2.03 -9.83
CA SER A 75 -20.70 -2.85 -8.68
C SER A 75 -20.35 -4.26 -9.14
N VAL A 76 -19.73 -5.04 -8.26
CA VAL A 76 -19.29 -6.41 -8.57
C VAL A 76 -19.62 -7.42 -7.47
N ASP A 77 -19.76 -8.69 -7.83
CA ASP A 77 -19.89 -9.78 -6.86
C ASP A 77 -18.50 -10.17 -6.32
N VAL A 78 -18.36 -10.24 -5.00
CA VAL A 78 -17.07 -10.51 -4.34
C VAL A 78 -17.17 -11.69 -3.39
N THR A 79 -16.17 -12.58 -3.43
CA THR A 79 -15.93 -13.62 -2.44
C THR A 79 -14.60 -13.39 -1.73
N ILE A 80 -14.48 -13.83 -0.49
CA ILE A 80 -13.21 -13.79 0.24
C ILE A 80 -12.59 -15.18 0.23
N GLU A 81 -11.38 -15.29 -0.30
CA GLU A 81 -10.58 -16.51 -0.25
C GLU A 81 -9.59 -16.44 0.92
N THR A 82 -8.99 -17.58 1.28
CA THR A 82 -8.09 -17.67 2.43
C THR A 82 -6.94 -18.65 2.15
N LEU A 83 -5.71 -18.18 2.35
CA LEU A 83 -4.51 -19.00 2.49
C LEU A 83 -4.24 -19.19 3.98
N GLU A 84 -4.09 -20.43 4.44
CA GLU A 84 -3.96 -20.72 5.87
C GLU A 84 -3.05 -21.92 6.12
N SER A 85 -2.15 -21.77 7.08
CA SER A 85 -1.33 -22.84 7.64
C SER A 85 -1.24 -22.70 9.15
N GLN A 86 -1.38 -23.81 9.84
CA GLN A 86 -1.27 -23.90 11.29
C GLN A 86 -0.30 -25.03 11.64
N TYR A 87 0.64 -24.74 12.53
CA TYR A 87 1.65 -25.67 12.98
C TYR A 87 1.52 -25.91 14.47
N GLU A 88 1.50 -27.19 14.83
CA GLU A 88 1.30 -27.64 16.20
C GLU A 88 2.50 -28.44 16.69
N ASN A 89 2.81 -28.31 17.97
CA ASN A 89 3.76 -29.15 18.67
C ASN A 89 3.13 -29.62 19.98
N GLN A 90 3.08 -30.94 20.21
CA GLN A 90 2.50 -31.55 21.42
C GLN A 90 1.07 -31.05 21.77
N ASN A 91 0.26 -30.77 20.74
CA ASN A 91 -1.11 -30.24 20.80
C ASN A 91 -1.23 -28.75 21.19
N GLU A 92 -0.14 -27.99 21.14
CA GLU A 92 -0.17 -26.53 21.24
C GLU A 92 0.15 -25.92 19.87
N ILE A 93 -0.59 -24.88 19.49
CA ILE A 93 -0.30 -24.10 18.28
C ILE A 93 0.96 -23.29 18.54
N VAL A 94 1.96 -23.46 17.70
CA VAL A 94 3.21 -22.71 17.74
C VAL A 94 3.21 -21.62 16.70
N SER A 95 2.70 -21.91 15.50
CA SER A 95 2.64 -20.90 14.44
C SER A 95 1.34 -20.96 13.67
N HIS A 96 0.78 -19.80 13.34
CA HIS A 96 -0.44 -19.69 12.54
C HIS A 96 -0.35 -18.52 11.55
N VAL A 97 -0.42 -18.86 10.26
CA VAL A 97 -0.48 -17.89 9.17
C VAL A 97 -1.85 -17.98 8.54
N LYS A 98 -2.56 -16.85 8.44
CA LYS A 98 -3.88 -16.78 7.81
C LYS A 98 -4.02 -15.48 7.02
N ILE A 99 -4.19 -15.60 5.71
CA ILE A 99 -4.27 -14.44 4.82
C ILE A 99 -5.55 -14.52 4.00
N GLN A 100 -6.41 -13.52 4.17
CA GLN A 100 -7.59 -13.32 3.36
C GLN A 100 -7.32 -12.35 2.21
N TYR A 101 -7.98 -12.57 1.09
CA TYR A 101 -7.97 -11.64 -0.05
C TYR A 101 -9.31 -11.70 -0.79
N PRO A 102 -9.78 -10.59 -1.37
CA PRO A 102 -11.00 -10.56 -2.16
C PRO A 102 -10.76 -11.13 -3.56
N VAL A 103 -11.77 -11.82 -4.07
CA VAL A 103 -11.85 -12.29 -5.46
C VAL A 103 -13.18 -11.80 -6.03
N ILE A 104 -13.08 -10.96 -7.05
CA ILE A 104 -14.22 -10.46 -7.80
C ILE A 104 -14.61 -11.49 -8.86
N LYS A 105 -15.90 -11.81 -8.93
CA LYS A 105 -16.44 -12.72 -9.95
C LYS A 105 -16.28 -12.11 -11.34
N ASN A 106 -15.70 -12.86 -12.27
CA ASN A 106 -15.39 -12.40 -13.62
C ASN A 106 -16.06 -13.22 -14.73
N ASP A 107 -17.39 -13.28 -14.72
CA ASP A 107 -18.18 -14.10 -15.68
C ASP A 107 -18.03 -13.65 -17.14
N THR A 108 -17.65 -12.39 -17.37
CA THR A 108 -17.59 -11.76 -18.70
C THR A 108 -16.18 -11.63 -19.25
N ASP A 109 -15.18 -12.19 -18.56
CA ASP A 109 -13.75 -12.08 -18.91
C ASP A 109 -13.27 -10.63 -19.03
N ASN A 110 -13.72 -9.76 -18.12
CA ASN A 110 -13.33 -8.35 -18.04
C ASN A 110 -11.87 -8.23 -17.57
N GLU A 111 -11.05 -7.50 -18.33
CA GLU A 111 -9.61 -7.38 -18.06
C GLU A 111 -9.30 -6.58 -16.79
N SER A 112 -10.03 -5.49 -16.54
CA SER A 112 -9.91 -4.68 -15.32
C SER A 112 -10.18 -5.49 -14.06
N ILE A 113 -11.17 -6.40 -14.11
CA ILE A 113 -11.43 -7.33 -13.01
C ILE A 113 -10.30 -8.36 -12.83
N LYS A 114 -9.67 -8.82 -13.92
CA LYS A 114 -8.49 -9.69 -13.81
C LYS A 114 -7.33 -8.95 -13.14
N GLU A 115 -7.10 -7.70 -13.51
CA GLU A 115 -6.03 -6.89 -12.92
C GLU A 115 -6.20 -6.73 -11.41
N ILE A 116 -7.42 -6.39 -10.95
CA ILE A 116 -7.73 -6.27 -9.52
C ILE A 116 -7.56 -7.62 -8.79
N ASN A 117 -8.08 -8.71 -9.37
CA ASN A 117 -7.92 -10.05 -8.79
C ASN A 117 -6.46 -10.49 -8.71
N ASN A 118 -5.68 -10.25 -9.77
CA ASN A 118 -4.26 -10.59 -9.81
C ASN A 118 -3.50 -9.81 -8.74
N PHE A 119 -3.78 -8.50 -8.59
CA PHE A 119 -3.16 -7.69 -7.54
C PHE A 119 -3.32 -8.31 -6.15
N PHE A 120 -4.57 -8.64 -5.78
CA PHE A 120 -4.85 -9.21 -4.45
C PHE A 120 -4.32 -10.63 -4.29
N GLN A 121 -4.42 -11.46 -5.33
CA GLN A 121 -3.92 -12.83 -5.29
C GLN A 121 -2.39 -12.87 -5.18
N GLU A 122 -1.67 -12.08 -5.98
CA GLU A 122 -0.21 -12.00 -5.93
C GLU A 122 0.28 -11.45 -4.60
N SER A 123 -0.35 -10.38 -4.10
CA SER A 123 -0.02 -9.82 -2.78
C SER A 123 -0.26 -10.83 -1.66
N ALA A 124 -1.39 -11.54 -1.67
CA ALA A 124 -1.70 -12.55 -0.67
C ALA A 124 -0.74 -13.74 -0.73
N GLN A 125 -0.38 -14.20 -1.93
CA GLN A 125 0.56 -15.29 -2.12
C GLN A 125 1.96 -14.92 -1.63
N ALA A 126 2.45 -13.71 -1.95
CA ALA A 126 3.75 -13.23 -1.49
C ALA A 126 3.82 -13.15 0.04
N LEU A 127 2.80 -12.54 0.66
CA LEU A 127 2.69 -12.47 2.13
C LEU A 127 2.63 -13.87 2.75
N TYR A 128 1.90 -14.79 2.12
CA TYR A 128 1.76 -16.16 2.62
C TYR A 128 3.07 -16.93 2.53
N GLU A 129 3.77 -16.88 1.41
CA GLU A 129 5.05 -17.57 1.23
C GLU A 129 6.11 -17.08 2.22
N GLU A 130 6.23 -15.76 2.40
CA GLU A 130 7.16 -15.17 3.35
C GLU A 130 6.85 -15.61 4.79
N ASN A 131 5.62 -15.44 5.23
CA ASN A 131 5.25 -15.72 6.62
C ASN A 131 5.16 -17.21 6.92
N ASN A 132 4.78 -18.03 5.94
CA ASN A 132 4.78 -19.48 6.09
C ASN A 132 6.19 -20.05 6.17
N THR A 133 7.16 -19.45 5.45
CA THR A 133 8.58 -19.80 5.60
C THR A 133 9.06 -19.50 7.01
N TYR A 134 8.75 -18.32 7.54
CA TYR A 134 9.09 -17.95 8.91
C TYR A 134 8.43 -18.88 9.95
N ALA A 135 7.15 -19.25 9.74
CA ALA A 135 6.45 -20.20 10.59
C ALA A 135 7.13 -21.58 10.61
N LEU A 136 7.57 -22.08 9.45
CA LEU A 136 8.31 -23.34 9.35
C LEU A 136 9.67 -23.26 10.08
N ASP A 137 10.41 -22.17 9.89
CA ASP A 137 11.70 -21.95 10.57
C ASP A 137 11.54 -21.97 12.10
N ASN A 138 10.46 -21.36 12.63
CA ASN A 138 10.16 -21.39 14.06
C ASN A 138 9.93 -22.81 14.57
N VAL A 139 9.15 -23.61 13.83
CA VAL A 139 8.87 -25.01 14.17
C VAL A 139 10.14 -25.86 14.11
N GLU A 140 10.97 -25.70 13.09
CA GLU A 140 12.23 -26.44 12.94
C GLU A 140 13.27 -26.09 14.01
N ALA A 141 13.26 -24.85 14.50
CA ALA A 141 14.15 -24.39 15.56
C ALA A 141 13.76 -24.93 16.94
N MET A 142 12.56 -25.50 17.10
CA MET A 142 12.15 -26.13 18.35
C MET A 142 12.88 -27.46 18.56
N THR A 143 13.56 -27.59 19.70
CA THR A 143 14.23 -28.83 20.10
C THR A 143 13.54 -29.48 21.30
N GLU A 144 13.86 -30.75 21.61
CA GLU A 144 13.40 -31.37 22.86
C GLU A 144 13.79 -30.56 24.11
N GLU A 145 14.92 -29.85 24.08
CA GLU A 145 15.37 -28.97 25.16
C GLU A 145 14.47 -27.72 25.31
N THR A 146 14.05 -27.13 24.20
CA THR A 146 13.06 -26.02 24.16
C THR A 146 11.75 -26.42 24.84
N LEU A 147 11.32 -27.67 24.63
CA LEU A 147 10.10 -28.23 25.20
C LEU A 147 10.25 -28.47 26.71
N ILE A 148 11.36 -29.06 27.14
CA ILE A 148 11.64 -29.33 28.57
C ILE A 148 11.70 -28.03 29.38
N ASN A 149 12.22 -26.95 28.79
CA ASN A 149 12.33 -25.65 29.44
C ASN A 149 11.08 -24.77 29.31
N ASN A 150 10.01 -25.26 28.67
CA ASN A 150 8.75 -24.55 28.42
C ASN A 150 8.94 -23.19 27.73
N THR A 151 9.92 -23.09 26.83
CA THR A 151 10.19 -21.87 26.05
C THR A 151 9.43 -21.85 24.74
N VAL A 152 8.43 -22.72 24.55
CA VAL A 152 7.54 -22.78 23.37
C VAL A 152 6.97 -21.41 23.01
N ARG A 153 6.66 -20.60 24.03
CA ARG A 153 6.18 -19.21 23.87
C ARG A 153 7.18 -18.28 23.15
N GLU A 154 8.47 -18.57 23.21
CA GLU A 154 9.53 -17.81 22.53
C GLU A 154 9.58 -18.09 21.02
N TYR A 155 8.94 -19.18 20.58
CA TYR A 155 8.86 -19.60 19.17
C TYR A 155 7.47 -19.36 18.58
N TYR A 156 6.54 -18.83 19.39
CA TYR A 156 5.19 -18.55 18.98
C TYR A 156 5.15 -17.48 17.89
N SER A 157 4.39 -17.72 16.82
CA SER A 157 4.09 -16.69 15.84
C SER A 157 2.67 -16.73 15.29
N GLU A 158 2.06 -15.57 15.11
CA GLU A 158 0.83 -15.39 14.35
C GLU A 158 1.01 -14.29 13.32
N TYR A 159 0.51 -14.54 12.12
CA TYR A 159 0.43 -13.53 11.07
C TYR A 159 -0.92 -13.62 10.37
N PHE A 160 -1.80 -12.66 10.68
CA PHE A 160 -3.16 -12.60 10.16
C PHE A 160 -3.37 -11.38 9.29
N VAL A 161 -3.99 -11.61 8.14
CA VAL A 161 -4.50 -10.59 7.23
C VAL A 161 -5.98 -10.83 7.03
N MET A 162 -6.79 -9.83 7.39
CA MET A 162 -8.25 -9.85 7.28
C MET A 162 -8.71 -8.76 6.31
N ILE A 163 -9.78 -9.02 5.57
CA ILE A 163 -10.28 -8.12 4.54
C ILE A 163 -11.65 -7.57 4.89
N ASP A 164 -11.80 -6.26 4.83
CA ASP A 164 -13.09 -5.57 4.86
C ASP A 164 -13.36 -4.90 3.52
N ILE A 165 -14.47 -5.24 2.87
CA ILE A 165 -14.95 -4.48 1.71
C ILE A 165 -15.68 -3.25 2.22
N LYS A 166 -15.11 -2.08 1.94
CA LYS A 166 -15.58 -0.78 2.45
C LYS A 166 -16.49 -0.05 1.47
N TYR A 167 -16.28 -0.25 0.18
CA TYR A 167 -17.10 0.33 -0.88
C TYR A 167 -17.12 -0.56 -2.13
N ASN A 168 -18.27 -0.69 -2.79
CA ASN A 168 -18.45 -1.50 -3.99
C ASN A 168 -19.68 -1.00 -4.77
N GLU A 169 -19.67 0.28 -5.13
CA GLU A 169 -20.74 0.94 -5.86
C GLU A 169 -20.13 2.01 -6.79
N ASN A 170 -20.93 2.57 -7.71
CA ASN A 170 -20.54 3.66 -8.62
C ASN A 170 -19.25 3.43 -9.43
N GLY A 171 -18.88 2.17 -9.68
CA GLY A 171 -17.67 1.80 -10.40
C GLY A 171 -16.39 1.95 -9.59
N LEU A 172 -16.47 2.04 -8.27
CA LEU A 172 -15.33 2.02 -7.36
C LEU A 172 -15.38 0.82 -6.43
N PHE A 173 -14.20 0.27 -6.15
CA PHE A 173 -14.04 -0.84 -5.22
C PHE A 173 -13.00 -0.48 -4.17
N SER A 174 -13.43 -0.37 -2.91
CA SER A 174 -12.56 -0.03 -1.79
C SER A 174 -12.47 -1.15 -0.78
N VAL A 175 -11.23 -1.45 -0.37
CA VAL A 175 -10.87 -2.55 0.51
C VAL A 175 -9.98 -2.01 1.62
N LEU A 176 -10.25 -2.40 2.86
CA LEU A 176 -9.36 -2.22 3.99
C LEU A 176 -8.76 -3.58 4.36
N GLN A 177 -7.44 -3.68 4.25
CA GLN A 177 -6.68 -4.86 4.63
C GLN A 177 -6.10 -4.65 6.02
N ASN A 178 -6.49 -5.47 6.99
CA ASN A 178 -6.08 -5.36 8.38
C ASN A 178 -5.06 -6.45 8.72
N PHE A 179 -3.90 -6.03 9.21
CA PHE A 179 -2.80 -6.88 9.60
C PHE A 179 -2.75 -7.03 11.12
N SER A 180 -2.40 -8.22 11.55
CA SER A 180 -2.21 -8.58 12.95
C SER A 180 -1.05 -9.56 13.02
N GLU A 181 0.05 -9.14 13.60
CA GLU A 181 1.21 -10.01 13.81
C GLU A 181 1.58 -10.10 15.30
N SER A 182 2.09 -11.25 15.69
CA SER A 182 2.53 -11.53 17.04
C SER A 182 3.68 -12.53 16.99
N TYR A 183 4.81 -12.21 17.60
CA TYR A 183 5.99 -13.10 17.68
C TYR A 183 6.26 -13.57 19.12
N SER A 184 5.28 -13.33 19.99
CA SER A 184 5.27 -13.74 21.39
C SER A 184 3.83 -13.71 21.84
N ALA A 185 3.37 -14.63 22.69
CA ALA A 185 1.96 -14.62 23.10
C ALA A 185 1.57 -13.45 24.04
N GLU A 186 2.28 -12.32 24.05
CA GLU A 186 2.00 -11.12 24.87
C GLU A 186 1.77 -9.86 24.04
N ASN A 187 2.48 -9.70 22.93
CA ASN A 187 2.49 -8.46 22.17
C ASN A 187 2.02 -8.70 20.74
N LYS A 188 0.98 -7.96 20.35
CA LYS A 188 0.41 -7.97 19.01
C LYS A 188 0.57 -6.60 18.38
N ASN A 189 1.15 -6.57 17.19
CA ASN A 189 1.19 -5.39 16.35
C ASN A 189 0.01 -5.43 15.39
N THR A 190 -0.62 -4.28 15.17
CA THR A 190 -1.68 -4.12 14.18
C THR A 190 -1.43 -2.91 13.33
N PHE A 191 -1.69 -3.05 12.03
CA PHE A 191 -1.69 -1.96 11.07
C PHE A 191 -2.68 -2.31 9.95
N SER A 192 -3.07 -1.34 9.14
CA SER A 192 -3.99 -1.55 8.02
C SER A 192 -3.50 -0.83 6.78
N THR A 193 -3.89 -1.33 5.61
CA THR A 193 -3.63 -0.68 4.32
C THR A 193 -4.93 -0.52 3.57
N GLY A 194 -5.13 0.68 3.01
CA GLY A 194 -6.31 0.99 2.24
C GLY A 194 -6.06 0.86 0.74
N TYR A 195 -7.02 0.26 0.04
CA TYR A 195 -7.00 0.15 -1.41
C TYR A 195 -8.30 0.70 -1.99
N VAL A 196 -8.18 1.43 -3.09
CA VAL A 196 -9.31 1.93 -3.88
C VAL A 196 -8.99 1.69 -5.34
N PHE A 197 -9.91 1.04 -6.05
CA PHE A 197 -9.78 0.71 -7.47
C PHE A 197 -10.93 1.33 -8.25
N ASP A 198 -10.64 1.79 -9.48
CA ASP A 198 -11.66 2.01 -10.49
C ASP A 198 -11.99 0.67 -11.17
N LEU A 199 -13.25 0.24 -11.08
CA LEU A 199 -13.70 -1.04 -11.63
C LEU A 199 -13.66 -1.10 -13.16
N ASN A 200 -13.68 0.05 -13.84
CA ASN A 200 -13.71 0.15 -15.29
C ASN A 200 -12.32 0.12 -15.93
N SER A 201 -11.32 0.70 -15.26
CA SER A 201 -9.93 0.64 -15.73
C SER A 201 -9.17 -0.54 -15.10
N GLY A 202 -9.47 -0.89 -13.84
CA GLY A 202 -8.69 -1.85 -13.05
C GLY A 202 -7.57 -1.17 -12.25
N GLU A 203 -7.40 0.14 -12.44
CA GLU A 203 -6.31 0.90 -11.83
C GLU A 203 -6.57 1.16 -10.35
N ARG A 204 -5.51 1.00 -9.55
CA ARG A 204 -5.48 1.46 -8.15
C ARG A 204 -5.36 2.97 -8.13
N LEU A 205 -6.31 3.63 -7.46
CA LEU A 205 -6.30 5.07 -7.26
C LEU A 205 -5.35 5.47 -6.13
N ASN A 206 -4.63 6.56 -6.33
CA ASN A 206 -3.86 7.26 -5.32
C ASN A 206 -4.53 8.58 -4.93
N ILE A 207 -4.04 9.24 -3.88
CA ILE A 207 -4.56 10.54 -3.43
C ILE A 207 -4.60 11.57 -4.58
N SER A 208 -3.59 11.57 -5.45
CA SER A 208 -3.53 12.46 -6.62
C SER A 208 -4.64 12.23 -7.64
N ASP A 209 -5.19 11.01 -7.70
CA ASP A 209 -6.26 10.64 -8.63
C ASP A 209 -7.62 11.04 -8.08
N ILE A 210 -7.70 11.28 -6.77
CA ILE A 210 -8.94 11.59 -6.04
C ILE A 210 -9.11 13.09 -5.85
N PHE A 211 -8.05 13.82 -5.51
CA PHE A 211 -8.14 15.27 -5.27
C PHE A 211 -7.93 16.10 -6.52
N ILE A 212 -8.66 17.21 -6.61
CA ILE A 212 -8.37 18.31 -7.53
C ILE A 212 -7.16 19.09 -6.99
N GLY A 213 -6.33 19.59 -7.89
CA GLY A 213 -5.18 20.43 -7.55
C GLY A 213 -3.86 19.65 -7.51
N THR A 214 -2.89 20.25 -6.84
CA THR A 214 -1.54 19.73 -6.63
C THR A 214 -1.48 18.77 -5.45
N GLN A 215 -0.41 17.97 -5.38
CA GLN A 215 -0.15 17.08 -4.25
C GLN A 215 0.00 17.87 -2.93
N GLU A 216 0.59 19.06 -2.97
CA GLU A 216 0.75 19.92 -1.80
C GLU A 216 -0.60 20.44 -1.28
N GLU A 217 -1.50 20.84 -2.19
CA GLU A 217 -2.86 21.26 -1.82
C GLU A 217 -3.65 20.10 -1.20
N ALA A 218 -3.56 18.89 -1.78
CA ALA A 218 -4.18 17.70 -1.20
C ALA A 218 -3.61 17.37 0.20
N ALA A 219 -2.29 17.44 0.37
CA ALA A 219 -1.61 17.25 1.65
C ALA A 219 -2.10 18.26 2.71
N GLN A 220 -2.22 19.53 2.36
CA GLN A 220 -2.74 20.56 3.26
C GLN A 220 -4.19 20.31 3.66
N ILE A 221 -5.04 19.89 2.71
CA ILE A 221 -6.44 19.55 2.99
C ILE A 221 -6.52 18.38 3.98
N ILE A 222 -5.74 17.30 3.75
CA ILE A 222 -5.72 16.12 4.61
C ILE A 222 -5.19 16.46 6.00
N GLY A 223 -4.06 17.16 6.10
CA GLY A 223 -3.50 17.58 7.39
C GLY A 223 -4.48 18.43 8.19
N GLN A 224 -5.16 19.37 7.52
CA GLN A 224 -6.17 20.20 8.16
C GLN A 224 -7.40 19.39 8.60
N ALA A 225 -7.79 18.37 7.84
CA ALA A 225 -8.86 17.45 8.23
C ALA A 225 -8.51 16.66 9.50
N PHE A 226 -7.25 16.29 9.70
CA PHE A 226 -6.81 15.68 10.97
C PHE A 226 -6.88 16.65 12.14
N LEU A 227 -6.41 17.90 11.96
CA LEU A 227 -6.51 18.93 13.00
C LEU A 227 -7.97 19.27 13.36
N ASN A 228 -8.90 19.08 12.43
CA ASN A 228 -10.33 19.31 12.65
C ASN A 228 -11.09 18.05 13.08
N SER A 229 -10.45 16.87 13.11
CA SER A 229 -11.12 15.58 13.38
C SER A 229 -11.63 15.47 14.81
N ASP A 230 -12.87 15.08 15.02
CA ASP A 230 -13.39 14.75 16.36
C ASP A 230 -12.87 13.40 16.90
N ASN A 231 -12.24 12.59 16.06
CA ASN A 231 -11.65 11.30 16.45
C ASN A 231 -10.30 11.45 17.16
N ILE A 232 -9.71 12.65 17.16
CA ILE A 232 -8.41 12.93 17.79
C ILE A 232 -8.63 13.95 18.91
N THR A 233 -8.13 13.66 20.11
CA THR A 233 -8.27 14.59 21.22
C THR A 233 -7.49 15.88 20.98
N GLU A 234 -7.98 16.99 21.53
CA GLU A 234 -7.31 18.29 21.40
C GLU A 234 -5.87 18.29 21.94
N ASN A 235 -5.59 17.49 22.98
CA ASN A 235 -4.22 17.34 23.48
C ASN A 235 -3.30 16.70 22.44
N LEU A 236 -3.75 15.60 21.82
CA LEU A 236 -2.96 14.90 20.80
C LEU A 236 -2.78 15.75 19.53
N LYS A 237 -3.82 16.49 19.12
CA LYS A 237 -3.71 17.44 17.99
C LYS A 237 -2.65 18.50 18.25
N ASN A 238 -2.62 19.07 19.46
CA ASN A 238 -1.64 20.09 19.81
C ASN A 238 -0.23 19.51 19.95
N GLN A 239 -0.11 18.29 20.48
CA GLN A 239 1.16 17.61 20.65
C GLN A 239 1.80 17.18 19.32
N TYR A 240 0.99 16.68 18.38
CA TYR A 240 1.44 16.12 17.10
C TYR A 240 1.09 17.00 15.89
N LYS A 241 0.89 18.29 16.11
CA LYS A 241 0.39 19.22 15.07
C LYS A 241 1.29 19.26 13.85
N GLU A 242 2.59 19.33 14.06
CA GLU A 242 3.57 19.42 12.97
C GLU A 242 3.62 18.12 12.18
N GLU A 243 3.59 16.98 12.87
CA GLU A 243 3.61 15.65 12.26
C GLU A 243 2.35 15.39 11.45
N LEU A 244 1.17 15.78 11.94
CA LEU A 244 -0.10 15.64 11.22
C LEU A 244 -0.11 16.42 9.89
N MET A 245 0.57 17.56 9.84
CA MET A 245 0.65 18.42 8.64
C MET A 245 1.77 18.00 7.69
N ALA A 246 2.94 17.60 8.22
CA ALA A 246 4.15 17.38 7.45
C ALA A 246 4.27 15.97 6.86
N ASN A 247 3.54 14.98 7.42
CA ASN A 247 3.76 13.57 7.09
C ASN A 247 2.63 12.91 6.28
N THR A 248 1.85 13.70 5.55
CA THR A 248 0.70 13.19 4.76
C THR A 248 1.07 12.12 3.73
N GLN A 249 2.33 11.97 3.34
CA GLN A 249 2.80 10.87 2.51
C GLN A 249 2.67 9.47 3.15
N TYR A 250 2.53 9.39 4.48
CA TYR A 250 2.31 8.12 5.21
C TYR A 250 0.83 7.85 5.49
N VAL A 251 -0.07 8.68 4.96
CA VAL A 251 -1.51 8.47 5.11
C VAL A 251 -1.97 7.32 4.24
N GLU A 252 -2.71 6.41 4.87
CA GLU A 252 -3.51 5.41 4.19
C GLU A 252 -4.95 5.91 4.05
N PHE A 253 -5.67 5.43 3.03
CA PHE A 253 -7.05 5.84 2.82
C PHE A 253 -7.93 4.75 2.20
N TYR A 254 -9.23 4.83 2.49
CA TYR A 254 -10.26 4.02 1.84
C TYR A 254 -11.52 4.85 1.65
N LEU A 255 -12.42 4.37 0.80
CA LEU A 255 -13.76 4.93 0.64
C LEU A 255 -14.75 4.09 1.42
N GLU A 256 -15.66 4.73 2.13
CA GLU A 256 -16.79 4.08 2.78
C GLU A 256 -17.98 5.04 2.76
N GLU A 257 -19.11 4.56 2.27
CA GLU A 257 -20.33 5.35 2.06
C GLU A 257 -20.05 6.65 1.26
N ASN A 258 -20.24 7.80 1.90
CA ASN A 258 -20.08 9.13 1.29
C ASN A 258 -18.82 9.86 1.79
N ASN A 259 -17.84 9.14 2.33
CA ASN A 259 -16.61 9.72 2.86
C ASN A 259 -15.37 9.02 2.31
N ILE A 260 -14.31 9.80 2.17
CA ILE A 260 -12.95 9.27 2.15
C ILE A 260 -12.41 9.29 3.58
N TYR A 261 -11.97 8.14 4.06
CA TYR A 261 -11.35 7.98 5.38
C TYR A 261 -9.85 7.99 5.22
N PHE A 262 -9.17 8.76 6.07
CA PHE A 262 -7.71 8.85 6.13
C PHE A 262 -7.23 8.40 7.49
N PHE A 263 -6.11 7.68 7.53
CA PHE A 263 -5.53 7.25 8.79
C PHE A 263 -4.00 7.12 8.73
N TYR A 264 -3.38 7.32 9.89
CA TYR A 264 -1.99 6.97 10.14
C TYR A 264 -1.96 5.72 11.02
N ASN A 265 -1.27 4.68 10.55
CA ASN A 265 -1.00 3.51 11.37
C ASN A 265 -0.15 3.88 12.61
N PRO A 266 -0.19 3.04 13.67
CA PRO A 266 0.70 3.23 14.82
C PRO A 266 2.16 3.34 14.41
N ASN A 267 2.96 4.14 15.14
CA ASN A 267 4.37 4.45 14.86
C ASN A 267 4.67 5.24 13.57
N MET A 268 3.68 5.65 12.78
CA MET A 268 3.93 6.49 11.58
C MET A 268 4.26 7.94 11.94
N ILE A 269 3.52 8.52 12.89
CA ILE A 269 3.66 9.92 13.30
C ILE A 269 3.72 10.12 14.82
N ALA A 270 3.40 9.08 15.59
CA ALA A 270 3.34 9.10 17.04
C ALA A 270 3.69 7.71 17.59
N PRO A 271 4.13 7.58 18.86
CA PRO A 271 4.42 6.29 19.48
C PRO A 271 3.22 5.33 19.46
N TYR A 272 3.50 4.02 19.41
CA TYR A 272 2.50 2.96 19.29
C TYR A 272 1.30 3.08 20.24
N TYR A 273 1.52 3.49 21.49
CA TYR A 273 0.46 3.56 22.51
C TYR A 273 -0.58 4.65 22.23
N GLU A 274 -0.32 5.61 21.34
CA GLU A 274 -1.31 6.58 20.87
C GLU A 274 -2.28 5.98 19.84
N GLY A 275 -1.94 4.80 19.30
CA GLY A 275 -2.78 4.08 18.37
C GLY A 275 -2.85 4.72 16.99
N THR A 276 -4.00 4.56 16.33
CA THR A 276 -4.27 5.05 14.97
C THR A 276 -4.91 6.42 15.03
N PHE A 277 -4.35 7.37 14.28
CA PHE A 277 -4.96 8.68 14.07
C PHE A 277 -5.85 8.59 12.84
N SER A 278 -7.11 9.00 12.94
CA SER A 278 -8.05 8.94 11.82
C SER A 278 -8.88 10.21 11.64
N THR A 279 -9.26 10.47 10.41
CA THR A 279 -10.21 11.51 10.02
C THR A 279 -10.98 11.06 8.78
N SER A 280 -11.99 11.83 8.39
CA SER A 280 -12.77 11.59 7.20
C SER A 280 -13.16 12.91 6.54
N ILE A 281 -13.21 12.93 5.22
CA ILE A 281 -13.71 14.06 4.44
C ILE A 281 -14.95 13.61 3.65
N PRO A 282 -16.09 14.29 3.80
CA PRO A 282 -17.28 14.02 3.00
C PRO A 282 -17.05 14.29 1.52
N LEU A 283 -17.39 13.32 0.67
CA LEU A 283 -17.20 13.35 -0.79
C LEU A 283 -18.12 14.36 -1.49
N ASN A 284 -19.19 14.82 -0.83
CA ASN A 284 -20.05 15.92 -1.30
C ASN A 284 -19.38 17.31 -1.21
N SER A 285 -18.11 17.37 -0.82
CA SER A 285 -17.26 18.57 -0.93
C SER A 285 -16.81 18.74 -2.39
N GLU A 286 -17.76 18.91 -3.32
CA GLU A 286 -17.59 18.84 -4.78
C GLU A 286 -16.48 19.76 -5.35
N SER A 287 -16.02 20.75 -4.58
CA SER A 287 -14.94 21.65 -5.00
C SER A 287 -13.52 21.08 -4.85
N ILE A 288 -13.33 19.91 -4.22
CA ILE A 288 -11.99 19.35 -3.95
C ILE A 288 -11.73 17.95 -4.52
N PHE A 289 -12.74 17.25 -5.02
CA PHE A 289 -12.61 15.86 -5.50
C PHE A 289 -12.83 15.74 -7.01
N LYS A 290 -12.05 14.87 -7.65
CA LYS A 290 -12.21 14.44 -9.05
C LYS A 290 -13.27 13.35 -9.21
N LEU A 291 -13.61 12.65 -8.13
CA LEU A 291 -14.60 11.58 -8.11
C LEU A 291 -16.01 12.17 -8.06
N GLU A 292 -16.83 11.85 -9.07
CA GLU A 292 -18.27 12.10 -9.03
C GLU A 292 -18.96 10.85 -8.47
N LEU A 293 -19.30 10.86 -7.18
CA LEU A 293 -20.20 9.86 -6.63
C LEU A 293 -21.64 10.31 -6.85
N ASN A 294 -22.42 9.48 -7.55
CA ASN A 294 -23.84 9.74 -7.73
C ASN A 294 -24.51 9.76 -6.35
N GLN A 295 -25.07 10.91 -5.96
CA GLN A 295 -25.86 10.99 -4.75
C GLN A 295 -27.12 10.15 -4.95
N LYS A 296 -27.35 9.21 -4.02
CA LYS A 296 -28.61 8.48 -3.95
C LYS A 296 -29.66 9.45 -3.42
N ASP A 297 -30.54 9.92 -4.31
CA ASP A 297 -31.73 10.71 -3.96
C ASP A 297 -32.61 10.01 -2.88
#